data_AF-A0A447N9G4-F1
#
_entry.id   AF-A0A447N9G4-F1
#
_cell.length_a   1.000
_cell.length_b   1.000
_cell.length_c   1.000
_cell.angle_alpha   90.00
_cell.angle_beta   90.00
_cell.angle_gamma   90.00
#
_symmetry.space_group_name_H-M   'P 1'
#
loop_
_entity.id
_entity.type
_entity.pdbx_description
1 polymer ?
#
loop_
_entity_poly.entity_id
_entity_poly.type
_entity_poly.pdbx_seq_one_letter_code
_entity_poly.pdbx_strand_id
1 'polypeptide(L)'
;MFSAVVRGELKPEQLAAALVSMKIRGEHPNEIAGAATALLENAAPFPRPEYLFADIVGTGGDGSNSINISTASAFVAAACGLKVAKHGNRSVSSKSGVIRSVGGVRY
;
A
#
# COMPACT_ATOMS: atom_id res chain seq x y z
N MET A 1 -9.53 3.62 16.05
CA MET A 1 -9.31 2.18 15.84
C MET A 1 -8.00 1.90 15.10
N PHE A 2 -7.86 2.26 13.82
CA PHE A 2 -6.66 1.92 13.03
C PHE A 2 -5.33 2.46 13.60
N SER A 3 -5.32 3.62 14.27
CA SER A 3 -4.11 4.09 14.95
C SER A 3 -3.65 3.16 16.08
N ALA A 4 -4.56 2.48 16.77
CA ALA A 4 -4.25 1.47 17.79
C ALA A 4 -3.78 0.15 17.16
N VAL A 5 -4.32 -0.20 15.97
CA VAL A 5 -3.84 -1.33 15.16
C VAL A 5 -2.37 -1.11 14.80
N VAL A 6 -2.04 0.04 14.24
CA VAL A 6 -0.68 0.36 13.75
C VAL A 6 0.34 0.44 14.90
N ARG A 7 -0.08 0.87 16.09
CA ARG A 7 0.75 0.89 17.29
C ARG A 7 0.85 -0.45 18.02
N GLY A 8 0.12 -1.48 17.56
CA GLY A 8 0.14 -2.80 18.19
C GLY A 8 -0.58 -2.85 19.55
N GLU A 9 -1.52 -1.94 19.79
CA GLU A 9 -2.22 -1.79 21.08
C GLU A 9 -3.45 -2.72 21.20
N LEU A 10 -3.84 -3.39 20.12
CA LEU A 10 -4.96 -4.33 20.11
C LEU A 10 -4.49 -5.75 20.29
N LYS A 11 -5.26 -6.55 21.05
CA LYS A 11 -5.02 -7.99 21.11
C LYS A 11 -5.34 -8.64 19.76
N PRO A 12 -4.66 -9.76 19.41
CA PRO A 12 -4.90 -10.46 18.14
C PRO A 12 -6.37 -10.81 17.90
N GLU A 13 -7.11 -11.20 18.96
CA GLU A 13 -8.52 -11.59 18.86
C GLU A 13 -9.41 -10.39 18.53
N GLN A 14 -9.10 -9.22 19.09
CA GLN A 14 -9.81 -7.96 18.83
C GLN A 14 -9.57 -7.48 17.40
N LEU A 15 -8.33 -7.56 16.94
CA LEU A 15 -7.97 -7.22 15.56
C LEU A 15 -8.68 -8.14 14.57
N ALA A 16 -8.63 -9.45 14.81
CA ALA A 16 -9.30 -10.44 13.95
C ALA A 16 -10.81 -10.19 13.90
N ALA A 17 -11.46 -9.99 15.05
CA ALA A 17 -12.90 -9.71 15.11
C ALA A 17 -13.28 -8.44 14.33
N ALA A 18 -12.50 -7.36 14.48
CA ALA A 18 -12.73 -6.11 13.76
C ALA A 18 -12.61 -6.30 12.24
N LEU A 19 -11.53 -6.93 11.77
CA LEU A 19 -11.29 -7.13 10.34
C LEU A 19 -12.33 -8.07 9.69
N VAL A 20 -12.70 -9.15 10.37
CA VAL A 20 -13.73 -10.08 9.89
C VAL A 20 -15.10 -9.39 9.83
N SER A 21 -15.47 -8.64 10.88
CA SER A 21 -16.73 -7.87 10.89
C SER A 21 -16.81 -6.87 9.73
N MET A 22 -15.72 -6.13 9.50
CA MET A 22 -15.59 -5.23 8.34
C MET A 22 -15.78 -5.98 7.02
N LYS A 23 -15.12 -7.13 6.87
CA LYS A 23 -15.19 -7.90 5.62
C LYS A 23 -16.59 -8.44 5.34
N ILE A 24 -17.30 -8.89 6.37
CA ILE A 24 -18.66 -9.46 6.24
C ILE A 24 -19.67 -8.38 5.86
N ARG A 25 -19.62 -7.21 6.50
CA ARG A 25 -20.58 -6.13 6.21
C ARG A 25 -20.22 -5.28 4.97
N GLY A 26 -18.96 -5.39 4.52
CA GLY A 26 -18.37 -4.48 3.54
C GLY A 26 -17.73 -3.26 4.19
N GLU A 27 -16.55 -2.87 3.71
CA GLU A 27 -15.83 -1.71 4.23
C GLU A 27 -16.46 -0.39 3.75
N HIS A 28 -16.64 0.59 4.65
CA HIS A 28 -17.12 1.91 4.24
C HIS A 28 -15.96 2.83 3.83
N PRO A 29 -16.16 3.76 2.87
CA PRO A 29 -15.09 4.64 2.37
C PRO A 29 -14.36 5.45 3.46
N ASN A 30 -15.08 5.93 4.46
CA ASN A 30 -14.52 6.67 5.60
C ASN A 30 -13.62 5.80 6.48
N GLU A 31 -13.87 4.50 6.56
CA GLU A 31 -13.05 3.57 7.33
C GLU A 31 -11.75 3.26 6.59
N ILE A 32 -11.83 3.08 5.27
CA ILE A 32 -10.66 2.92 4.42
C ILE A 32 -9.80 4.19 4.45
N ALA A 33 -10.40 5.36 4.35
CA ALA A 33 -9.70 6.64 4.47
C ALA A 33 -9.06 6.83 5.86
N GLY A 34 -9.77 6.44 6.92
CA GLY A 34 -9.25 6.47 8.30
C GLY A 34 -8.08 5.50 8.50
N ALA A 35 -8.16 4.30 7.91
CA ALA A 35 -7.06 3.33 7.91
C ALA A 35 -5.84 3.88 7.18
N ALA A 36 -6.03 4.44 5.98
CA ALA A 36 -4.98 5.05 5.19
C ALA A 36 -4.30 6.21 5.94
N THR A 37 -5.09 7.09 6.57
CA THR A 37 -4.58 8.20 7.38
C THR A 37 -3.74 7.70 8.55
N ALA A 38 -4.25 6.73 9.31
CA ALA A 38 -3.53 6.16 10.44
C ALA A 38 -2.20 5.50 10.00
N LEU A 39 -2.17 4.85 8.84
CA LEU A 39 -0.94 4.29 8.28
C LEU A 39 0.06 5.38 7.86
N LEU A 40 -0.41 6.44 7.20
CA LEU A 40 0.42 7.58 6.77
C LEU A 40 0.99 8.41 7.94
N GLU A 41 0.28 8.47 9.06
CA GLU A 41 0.74 9.14 10.28
C GLU A 41 1.88 8.38 10.99
N ASN A 42 1.96 7.06 10.79
CA ASN A 42 2.96 6.19 11.41
C ASN A 42 4.01 5.68 10.40
N ALA A 43 3.92 6.14 9.15
CA ALA A 43 4.86 5.85 8.07
C ALA A 43 6.20 6.58 8.30
N ALA A 44 7.29 6.00 7.76
CA ALA A 44 8.56 6.70 7.71
C ALA A 44 8.43 7.93 6.78
N PRO A 45 9.12 9.04 7.09
CA PRO A 45 9.10 10.21 6.21
C PRO A 45 9.74 9.88 4.85
N PHE A 46 9.09 10.32 3.77
CA PHE A 46 9.68 10.31 2.44
C PHE A 46 10.30 11.68 2.18
N PRO A 47 11.53 11.79 1.66
CA PRO A 47 12.00 13.03 1.07
C PRO A 47 11.21 13.30 -0.22
N ARG A 48 9.98 13.80 -0.06
CA ARG A 48 9.05 14.06 -1.15
C ARG A 48 9.62 15.17 -2.03
N PRO A 49 9.81 14.93 -3.33
CA PRO A 49 10.21 15.99 -4.24
C PRO A 49 9.11 17.06 -4.38
N GLU A 50 9.51 18.31 -4.62
CA GLU A 50 8.58 19.43 -4.83
C GLU A 50 7.94 19.45 -6.24
N TYR A 51 8.35 18.55 -7.13
CA TYR A 51 7.77 18.39 -8.46
C TYR A 51 6.63 17.37 -8.48
N LEU A 52 5.77 17.45 -9.50
CA LEU A 52 4.73 16.44 -9.73
C LEU A 52 5.35 15.10 -10.15
N PHE A 53 4.90 14.02 -9.51
CA PHE A 53 5.27 12.65 -9.85
C PHE A 53 4.05 11.73 -9.74
N ALA A 54 4.12 10.59 -10.41
CA ALA A 54 3.09 9.57 -10.38
C ALA A 54 3.51 8.36 -9.54
N ASP A 55 2.53 7.68 -8.94
CA ASP A 55 2.66 6.32 -8.40
C ASP A 55 1.76 5.40 -9.24
N ILE A 56 2.30 4.25 -9.64
CA ILE A 56 1.57 3.22 -10.39
C ILE A 56 1.64 1.96 -9.55
N VAL A 57 0.60 1.68 -8.78
CA VAL A 57 0.54 0.61 -7.79
C VAL A 57 -0.82 -0.09 -7.84
N GLY A 58 -0.87 -1.34 -7.37
CA GLY A 58 -2.10 -2.10 -7.23
C GLY A 58 -2.19 -2.68 -5.82
N THR A 59 -3.41 -3.01 -5.39
CA THR A 59 -3.66 -3.67 -4.09
C THR A 59 -3.06 -5.07 -4.02
N GLY A 60 -2.85 -5.71 -5.18
CA GLY A 60 -2.45 -7.13 -5.27
C GLY A 60 -3.59 -8.08 -4.89
N GLY A 61 -3.31 -9.38 -4.91
CA GLY A 61 -4.26 -10.41 -4.45
C GLY A 61 -5.41 -10.74 -5.41
N ASP A 62 -5.33 -10.32 -6.67
CA ASP A 62 -6.33 -10.61 -7.71
C ASP A 62 -6.26 -12.06 -8.25
N GLY A 63 -5.31 -12.86 -7.78
CA GLY A 63 -5.12 -14.25 -8.20
C GLY A 63 -4.66 -14.41 -9.66
N SER A 64 -4.38 -13.32 -10.37
CA SER A 64 -4.07 -13.33 -11.81
C SER A 64 -2.71 -13.96 -12.14
N ASN A 65 -1.86 -14.18 -11.12
CA ASN A 65 -0.46 -14.59 -11.23
C ASN A 65 0.30 -13.81 -12.32
N SER A 66 -0.13 -12.58 -12.56
CA SER A 66 0.43 -11.72 -13.58
C SER A 66 1.88 -11.41 -13.25
N ILE A 67 2.68 -11.18 -14.29
CA ILE A 67 3.95 -10.48 -14.13
C ILE A 67 3.68 -9.14 -13.43
N ASN A 68 4.68 -8.50 -12.82
CA ASN A 68 4.50 -7.20 -12.15
C ASN A 68 4.15 -6.08 -13.15
N ILE A 69 2.92 -6.07 -13.70
CA ILE A 69 2.46 -5.17 -14.76
C ILE A 69 2.61 -3.73 -14.27
N SER A 70 2.20 -3.43 -13.03
CA SER A 70 2.37 -2.09 -12.45
C SER A 70 3.83 -1.63 -12.41
N THR A 71 4.78 -2.54 -12.22
CA THR A 71 6.21 -2.25 -12.28
C THR A 71 6.68 -1.99 -13.70
N ALA A 72 6.29 -2.83 -14.65
CA ALA A 72 6.62 -2.62 -16.06
C ALA A 72 6.04 -1.28 -16.56
N SER A 73 4.78 -0.98 -16.24
CA SER A 73 4.12 0.29 -16.54
C SER A 73 4.84 1.49 -15.93
N ALA A 74 5.35 1.37 -14.70
CA ALA A 74 6.15 2.43 -14.07
C ALA A 74 7.44 2.73 -14.84
N PHE A 75 8.15 1.71 -15.31
CA PHE A 75 9.35 1.90 -16.15
C PHE A 75 9.02 2.52 -17.50
N VAL A 76 7.95 2.07 -18.16
CA VAL A 76 7.50 2.65 -19.42
C VAL A 76 7.12 4.12 -19.25
N ALA A 77 6.34 4.46 -18.22
CA ALA A 77 5.98 5.84 -17.90
C ALA A 77 7.21 6.73 -17.67
N ALA A 78 8.21 6.22 -16.93
CA ALA A 78 9.47 6.91 -16.70
C ALA A 78 10.28 7.11 -17.99
N ALA A 79 10.32 6.12 -18.88
CA ALA A 79 10.96 6.22 -20.19
C ALA A 79 10.25 7.25 -21.10
N CYS A 80 8.95 7.45 -20.93
CA CYS A 80 8.18 8.51 -21.59
C CYS A 80 8.35 9.91 -20.95
N GLY A 81 9.24 10.06 -19.97
CA GLY A 81 9.59 11.35 -19.37
C GLY A 81 8.80 11.72 -18.11
N LEU A 82 7.90 10.86 -17.62
CA LEU A 82 7.19 11.10 -16.36
C LEU A 82 8.11 10.84 -15.16
N LYS A 83 8.03 11.68 -14.13
CA LYS A 83 8.66 11.38 -12.83
C LYS A 83 7.79 10.37 -12.10
N VAL A 84 8.36 9.22 -11.74
CA VAL A 84 7.62 8.12 -11.10
C VAL A 84 8.27 7.78 -9.76
N ALA A 85 7.47 7.79 -8.69
CA ALA A 85 7.84 7.26 -7.38
C ALA A 85 6.85 6.15 -7.05
N LYS A 86 7.32 4.90 -7.11
CA LYS A 86 6.45 3.72 -7.00
C LYS A 86 6.47 3.15 -5.59
N HIS A 87 5.29 3.04 -4.98
CA HIS A 87 5.13 2.22 -3.77
C HIS A 87 5.13 0.73 -4.14
N GLY A 88 5.72 -0.10 -3.27
CA GLY A 88 5.84 -1.53 -3.52
C GLY A 88 6.03 -2.34 -2.23
N ASN A 89 5.77 -3.64 -2.30
CA ASN A 89 6.04 -4.58 -1.22
C ASN A 89 6.66 -5.86 -1.81
N ARG A 90 7.23 -6.73 -0.97
CA ARG A 90 7.62 -8.08 -1.40
C ARG A 90 6.35 -8.85 -1.75
N SER A 91 6.36 -9.56 -2.88
CA SER A 91 5.21 -10.32 -3.34
C SER A 91 4.75 -11.33 -2.28
N VAL A 92 3.44 -11.35 -2.03
CA VAL A 92 2.76 -12.32 -1.17
C VAL A 92 2.14 -13.48 -1.97
N SER A 93 2.19 -13.45 -3.31
CA SER A 93 1.54 -14.46 -4.17
C SER A 93 2.19 -14.74 -5.54
N SER A 94 3.35 -14.16 -5.88
CA SER A 94 4.04 -14.40 -7.17
C SER A 94 5.56 -14.54 -6.99
N LYS A 95 6.18 -15.50 -7.69
CA LYS A 95 7.60 -15.86 -7.58
C LYS A 95 8.58 -14.83 -8.18
N SER A 96 8.10 -13.72 -8.75
CA SER A 96 8.92 -12.70 -9.40
C SER A 96 9.11 -11.46 -8.50
N GLY A 97 10.10 -11.51 -7.62
CA GLY A 97 10.67 -10.30 -7.00
C GLY A 97 11.41 -9.45 -8.06
N VAL A 98 11.71 -8.17 -7.91
CA VAL A 98 11.86 -7.33 -6.71
C VAL A 98 11.74 -5.85 -7.17
N ILE A 99 10.94 -5.03 -6.50
CA ILE A 99 11.32 -3.62 -6.25
C ILE A 99 11.23 -3.44 -4.74
N ARG A 100 12.38 -3.18 -4.12
CA ARG A 100 12.44 -2.78 -2.72
C ARG A 100 11.96 -1.32 -2.67
N SER A 101 10.72 -1.10 -2.24
CA SER A 101 10.41 0.18 -1.63
C SER A 101 11.14 0.24 -0.29
N VAL A 102 11.65 1.42 0.05
CA VAL A 102 11.91 1.75 1.45
C VAL A 102 10.54 1.70 2.13
N GLY A 103 10.42 1.02 3.27
CA GLY A 103 9.13 0.69 3.88
C GLY A 103 8.21 1.89 4.06
N GLY A 104 6.89 1.64 3.97
CA GLY A 104 5.79 2.57 4.28
C GLY A 104 6.20 4.03 4.32
N VAL A 105 6.36 4.65 3.16
CA VAL A 105 6.84 6.03 3.07
C VAL A 105 5.66 6.98 2.87
N ARG A 106 5.61 8.02 3.69
CA ARG A 106 4.61 9.09 3.59
C ARG A 106 4.93 9.97 2.38
N TYR A 107 4.09 9.99 1.35
CA TYR A 107 4.13 11.02 0.30
C TYR A 107 3.50 12.31 0.81
#